data_AF-A0A955NG13-F1
#
_entry.id   AF-A0A955NG13-F1
#
_cell.length_a   1.000
_cell.length_b   1.000
_cell.length_c   1.000
_cell.angle_alpha   90.00
_cell.angle_beta   90.00
_cell.angle_gamma   90.00
#
_symmetry.space_group_name_H-M   'P 1'
#
loop_
_entity.id
_entity.type
_entity.pdbx_description
1 polymer ?
#
loop_
_entity_poly.entity_id
_entity_poly.type
_entity_poly.pdbx_seq_one_letter_code
_entity_poly.pdbx_strand_id
1 'polypeptide(L)'
;MSSLTSPLRYLVPQILLFGMLSNSIQSMPVESWITSLDMSRKLSKGEPLAFGDPEVGETIDIRVDPEKTHQTILGLGSSFEHTTCWNLWRLSPEKRSEVLDRLV
;
A
#
# COMPACT_ATOMS: atom_id res chain seq x y z
N MET A 1 41.92 -29.25 50.90
CA MET A 1 41.64 -27.86 50.45
C MET A 1 41.74 -27.86 48.93
N SER A 2 40.83 -28.51 48.20
CA SER A 2 39.52 -28.03 47.71
C SER A 2 39.62 -26.84 46.74
N SER A 3 39.68 -27.12 45.43
CA SER A 3 39.28 -26.18 44.38
C SER A 3 38.43 -26.91 43.34
N LEU A 4 37.11 -26.94 43.60
CA LEU A 4 36.10 -27.33 42.62
C LEU A 4 35.93 -26.19 41.61
N THR A 5 36.13 -26.48 40.34
CA THR A 5 35.87 -25.59 39.21
C THR A 5 34.35 -25.58 38.93
N SER A 6 33.72 -24.40 38.98
CA SER A 6 32.30 -24.22 38.68
C SER A 6 32.09 -23.94 37.18
N PRO A 7 31.29 -24.74 36.44
CA PRO A 7 31.00 -24.46 35.02
C PRO A 7 29.88 -23.42 34.82
N LEU A 8 29.30 -22.88 35.90
CA LEU A 8 28.04 -22.12 35.85
C LEU A 8 28.16 -20.63 35.44
N ARG A 9 29.37 -20.10 35.22
CA ARG A 9 29.57 -18.65 35.02
C ARG A 9 29.41 -18.15 33.58
N TYR A 10 29.40 -19.03 32.59
CA TYR A 10 29.33 -18.64 31.17
C TYR A 10 27.97 -18.88 30.50
N LEU A 11 26.99 -19.43 31.23
CA LEU A 11 25.69 -19.78 30.67
C LEU A 11 24.68 -18.61 30.69
N VAL A 12 24.90 -17.61 31.53
CA VAL A 12 23.98 -16.48 31.73
C VAL A 12 24.05 -15.40 30.62
N PRO A 13 25.20 -15.05 30.00
CA PRO A 13 25.21 -13.98 29.00
C PRO A 13 24.74 -14.43 27.61
N GLN A 14 24.68 -15.74 27.31
CA GLN A 14 24.22 -16.22 26.00
C GLN A 14 22.69 -16.19 25.83
N ILE A 15 21.92 -16.30 26.92
CA ILE A 15 20.45 -16.28 26.85
C ILE A 15 19.92 -14.86 26.63
N LEU A 16 20.63 -13.83 27.09
CA LEU A 16 20.23 -12.43 26.92
C LEU A 16 20.42 -11.89 25.49
N LEU A 17 21.24 -12.54 24.65
CA LEU A 17 21.45 -12.13 23.26
C LEU A 17 20.46 -12.77 22.26
N PHE A 18 19.66 -13.75 22.71
CA PHE A 18 18.71 -14.46 21.84
C PHE A 18 17.28 -13.89 21.89
N GLY A 19 17.03 -12.89 22.74
CA GLY A 19 15.68 -12.41 23.07
C GLY A 19 15.08 -11.31 22.16
N MET A 20 15.79 -10.87 21.11
CA MET A 20 15.28 -9.78 20.24
C MET A 20 15.33 -10.13 18.75
N LEU A 21 14.97 -11.37 18.40
CA LEU A 21 14.36 -11.60 17.10
C LEU A 21 12.89 -11.19 17.21
N SER A 22 12.65 -9.87 17.20
CA SER A 22 11.33 -9.34 16.95
C SER A 22 10.92 -9.84 15.58
N ASN A 23 9.95 -10.75 15.51
CA ASN A 23 9.23 -11.02 14.27
C ASN A 23 8.53 -9.72 13.90
N SER A 24 9.13 -8.92 13.01
CA SER A 24 8.39 -7.89 12.30
C SER A 24 7.36 -8.64 11.46
N ILE A 25 6.12 -8.70 11.94
CA ILE A 25 5.00 -9.00 11.06
C ILE A 25 5.01 -7.86 10.05
N GLN A 26 5.55 -8.16 8.86
CA GLN A 26 5.60 -7.21 7.78
C GLN A 26 4.17 -7.05 7.29
N SER A 27 3.47 -6.08 7.88
CA SER A 27 2.11 -5.74 7.50
C SER A 27 2.09 -5.44 6.00
N MET A 28 1.14 -6.04 5.28
CA MET A 28 1.05 -5.84 3.84
C MET A 28 0.71 -4.37 3.58
N PRO A 29 1.52 -3.65 2.78
CA PRO A 29 1.27 -2.25 2.52
C PRO A 29 0.00 -2.11 1.69
N VAL A 30 -0.85 -1.17 2.07
CA VAL A 30 -2.06 -0.79 1.34
C VAL A 30 -1.81 0.58 0.72
N GLU A 31 -1.96 0.65 -0.61
CA GLU A 31 -1.87 1.90 -1.35
C GLU A 31 -3.26 2.53 -1.51
N SER A 32 -3.31 3.86 -1.48
CA SER A 32 -4.54 4.61 -1.72
C SER A 32 -4.28 5.78 -2.66
N TRP A 33 -5.31 6.15 -3.43
CA TRP A 33 -5.31 7.33 -4.30
C TRP A 33 -6.53 8.18 -4.01
N ILE A 34 -6.34 9.50 -3.91
CA ILE A 34 -7.38 10.43 -3.45
C ILE A 34 -7.52 11.58 -4.46
N THR A 35 -8.77 11.88 -4.80
CA THR A 35 -9.18 13.10 -5.50
C THR A 35 -10.26 13.78 -4.66
N SER A 36 -10.15 15.08 -4.44
CA SER A 36 -11.10 15.85 -3.65
C SER A 36 -11.92 16.80 -4.52
N LEU A 37 -13.15 17.12 -4.09
CA LEU A 37 -14.06 18.01 -4.81
C LEU A 37 -13.49 19.42 -5.01
N ASP A 38 -12.78 19.92 -4.00
CA ASP A 38 -12.10 21.22 -4.03
C ASP A 38 -10.79 21.20 -4.85
N MET A 39 -10.44 20.05 -5.44
CA MET A 39 -9.24 19.84 -6.23
C MET A 39 -7.92 20.07 -5.46
N SER A 40 -7.94 20.10 -4.13
CA SER A 40 -6.73 20.16 -3.30
C SER A 40 -5.91 18.86 -3.41
N ARG A 41 -6.57 17.73 -3.69
CA ARG A 41 -5.95 16.45 -4.07
C ARG A 41 -6.41 16.07 -5.48
N LYS A 42 -5.46 15.77 -6.36
CA LYS A 42 -5.69 15.45 -7.78
C LYS A 42 -4.99 14.14 -8.11
N LEU A 43 -5.72 13.02 -8.04
CA LEU A 43 -5.17 11.67 -8.20
C LEU A 43 -3.86 11.51 -7.39
N SER A 44 -3.90 11.94 -6.14
CA SER A 44 -2.72 12.02 -5.29
C SER A 44 -2.58 10.75 -4.47
N LYS A 45 -1.36 10.21 -4.36
CA LYS A 45 -1.09 9.06 -3.48
C LYS A 45 -1.40 9.45 -2.03
N GLY A 46 -2.14 8.60 -1.32
CA GLY A 46 -2.42 8.77 0.09
C GLY A 46 -1.25 8.35 0.97
N GLU A 47 -1.38 8.56 2.27
CA GLU A 47 -0.41 8.07 3.25
C GLU A 47 -0.33 6.54 3.21
N PRO A 48 0.86 5.94 3.44
CA PRO A 48 1.00 4.49 3.51
C PRO A 48 0.09 3.91 4.60
N LEU A 49 -0.76 2.96 4.20
CA LEU A 49 -1.61 2.22 5.12
C LEU A 49 -1.04 0.82 5.32
N ALA A 50 -1.34 0.23 6.47
CA ALA A 50 -0.90 -1.10 6.85
C ALA A 50 -2.08 -1.82 7.49
N PHE A 51 -2.25 -3.11 7.21
CA PHE A 51 -3.20 -3.93 7.96
C PHE A 51 -2.80 -3.96 9.43
N GLY A 52 -3.78 -3.80 10.31
CA GLY A 52 -3.63 -3.85 11.75
C GLY A 52 -4.84 -4.47 12.41
N ASP A 53 -4.77 -4.62 13.72
CA ASP A 53 -5.93 -5.00 14.51
C ASP A 53 -6.97 -3.86 14.49
N PRO A 54 -8.27 -4.18 14.49
CA PRO A 54 -9.30 -3.16 14.54
C PRO A 54 -9.16 -2.31 15.80
N GLU A 55 -9.15 -0.99 15.65
CA GLU A 55 -9.10 -0.09 16.80
C GLU A 55 -10.41 -0.17 17.59
N VAL A 56 -10.29 -0.32 18.91
CA VAL A 56 -11.46 -0.39 19.80
C VAL A 56 -12.18 0.96 19.79
N GLY A 57 -13.38 1.00 19.20
CA GLY A 57 -14.24 2.17 19.20
C GLY A 57 -14.57 2.76 17.84
N GLU A 58 -14.03 2.22 16.73
CA GLU A 58 -14.49 2.60 15.39
C GLU A 58 -15.88 2.03 15.10
N THR A 59 -16.78 2.89 14.62
CA THR A 59 -18.20 2.56 14.40
C THR A 59 -18.56 2.23 12.96
N ILE A 60 -17.66 2.47 12.01
CA ILE A 60 -17.91 2.24 10.58
C ILE A 60 -16.92 1.20 10.06
N ASP A 61 -17.39 -0.05 9.97
CA ASP A 61 -16.64 -1.19 9.45
C ASP A 61 -17.28 -1.66 8.12
N ILE A 62 -16.50 -1.70 7.04
CA ILE A 62 -16.90 -2.21 5.73
C ILE A 62 -16.19 -3.54 5.49
N ARG A 63 -16.97 -4.62 5.41
CA ARG A 63 -16.45 -5.99 5.23
C ARG A 63 -16.64 -6.48 3.81
N VAL A 64 -15.56 -6.99 3.22
CA VAL A 64 -15.57 -7.64 1.90
C VAL A 64 -15.74 -9.15 2.08
N ASP A 65 -16.70 -9.74 1.38
CA ASP A 65 -16.95 -11.18 1.37
C ASP A 65 -16.50 -11.75 0.01
N PRO A 66 -15.36 -12.48 -0.05
CA PRO A 66 -14.80 -12.96 -1.31
C PRO A 66 -15.61 -14.09 -1.94
N GLU A 67 -16.53 -14.72 -1.22
CA GLU A 67 -17.39 -15.79 -1.74
C GLU A 67 -18.61 -15.24 -2.50
N LYS A 68 -18.94 -13.96 -2.29
CA LYS A 68 -20.01 -13.27 -3.02
C LYS A 68 -19.47 -12.62 -4.29
N THR A 69 -19.63 -13.32 -5.40
CA THR A 69 -19.17 -12.87 -6.71
C THR A 69 -20.27 -12.18 -7.52
N HIS A 70 -19.88 -11.20 -8.33
CA HIS A 70 -20.77 -10.52 -9.28
C HIS A 70 -20.20 -10.58 -10.71
N GLN A 71 -20.33 -9.50 -11.48
CA GLN A 71 -19.76 -9.40 -12.81
C GLN A 71 -18.22 -9.33 -12.77
N THR A 72 -17.58 -9.92 -13.77
CA THR A 72 -16.17 -9.67 -14.07
C THR A 72 -16.01 -8.34 -14.80
N ILE A 73 -14.98 -7.57 -14.46
CA ILE A 73 -14.67 -6.30 -15.12
C ILE A 73 -13.72 -6.55 -16.29
N LEU A 74 -14.13 -6.22 -17.51
CA LEU A 74 -13.28 -6.29 -18.71
C LEU A 74 -12.20 -5.20 -18.69
N GLY A 75 -12.58 -3.97 -18.34
CA GLY A 75 -11.70 -2.81 -18.30
C GLY A 75 -12.50 -1.51 -18.13
N LEU A 76 -11.76 -0.41 -17.93
CA LEU A 76 -12.28 0.95 -17.85
C LEU A 76 -11.52 1.82 -18.86
N GLY A 77 -12.19 2.82 -19.42
CA GLY A 77 -11.57 3.71 -20.41
C GLY A 77 -12.46 4.88 -20.76
N SER A 78 -12.02 5.66 -21.76
CA SER A 78 -12.77 6.76 -22.34
C SER A 78 -12.86 6.58 -23.86
N SER A 79 -13.85 7.21 -24.47
CA SER A 79 -13.99 7.25 -25.91
C SER A 79 -13.06 8.31 -26.53
N PHE A 80 -12.65 8.05 -27.77
CA PHE A 80 -11.82 8.93 -28.59
C PHE A 80 -12.65 9.39 -29.79
N GLU A 81 -13.57 10.31 -29.55
CA GLU A 81 -14.41 10.89 -30.60
C GLU A 81 -13.59 11.82 -31.51
N HIS A 82 -14.19 12.18 -32.65
CA HIS A 82 -13.58 13.11 -33.59
C HIS A 82 -13.18 14.44 -32.93
N THR A 83 -13.98 14.95 -31.99
CA THR A 83 -13.67 16.16 -31.21
C THR A 83 -12.50 15.95 -30.25
N THR A 84 -12.42 14.80 -29.58
CA THR A 84 -11.31 14.43 -28.68
C THR A 84 -10.00 14.35 -29.46
N CYS A 85 -10.00 13.63 -30.59
CA CYS A 85 -8.85 13.52 -31.49
C CYS A 85 -8.43 14.88 -32.06
N TRP A 86 -9.40 15.69 -32.50
CA TRP A 86 -9.14 17.06 -32.99
C TRP A 86 -8.49 17.93 -31.92
N ASN A 87 -8.96 17.85 -30.67
CA ASN A 87 -8.37 18.60 -29.55
C ASN A 87 -6.93 18.17 -29.27
N LEU A 88 -6.66 16.86 -29.26
CA LEU A 88 -5.31 16.33 -29.06
C LEU A 88 -4.35 16.75 -30.18
N TRP A 89 -4.80 16.79 -31.43
CA TRP A 89 -3.99 17.21 -32.58
C TRP A 89 -3.59 18.69 -32.58
N ARG A 90 -4.27 19.53 -31.79
CA ARG A 90 -3.91 20.95 -31.63
C ARG A 90 -2.79 21.19 -30.61
N LEU A 91 -2.41 20.17 -29.85
CA LEU A 91 -1.25 20.24 -28.95
C LEU A 91 0.05 20.14 -29.75
N SER A 92 1.16 20.61 -29.17
CA SER A 92 2.48 20.32 -29.72
C SER A 92 2.72 18.80 -29.73
N PRO A 93 3.58 18.28 -30.63
CA PRO A 93 3.87 16.84 -30.67
C PRO A 93 4.29 16.27 -29.31
N GLU A 94 5.11 17.00 -28.55
CA GLU A 94 5.62 16.61 -27.24
C GLU A 94 4.49 16.56 -26.21
N LYS A 95 3.66 17.61 -26.15
CA LYS A 95 2.57 17.69 -25.18
C LYS A 95 1.48 16.66 -25.47
N ARG A 96 1.22 16.38 -26.74
CA ARG A 96 0.30 15.32 -27.14
C ARG A 96 0.80 13.95 -26.68
N SER A 97 2.09 13.65 -26.84
CA SER A 97 2.67 12.40 -26.33
C SER A 97 2.52 12.29 -24.82
N GLU A 98 2.88 13.33 -24.07
CA GLU A 98 2.73 13.37 -22.61
C GLU A 98 1.28 13.11 -22.16
N VAL A 99 0.30 13.69 -22.86
CA VAL A 99 -1.12 13.47 -22.53
C VAL A 99 -1.54 12.04 -22.84
N LEU A 100 -1.15 11.50 -23.98
CA LEU A 100 -1.47 10.10 -24.34
C LEU A 100 -0.86 9.12 -23.34
N ASP A 101 0.41 9.30 -22.97
CA ASP A 101 1.10 8.43 -21.99
C ASP A 101 0.46 8.47 -20.60
N ARG A 102 -0.29 9.52 -20.27
CA ARG A 102 -1.03 9.64 -19.00
C ARG A 102 -2.45 9.07 -19.06
N LEU A 103 -2.96 8.78 -20.26
CA LEU A 103 -4.29 8.19 -20.47
C LEU A 103 -4.26 6.66 -20.50
N VAL A 104 -3.08 6.06 -20.75
CA VAL A 104 -2.87 4.61 -20.89
C VAL A 104 -2.09 4.05 -19.71
#